data_AF-A0A838S588-F1
#
_entry.id   AF-A0A838S588-F1
#
_cell.length_a   1.000
_cell.length_b   1.000
_cell.length_c   1.000
_cell.angle_alpha   90.00
_cell.angle_beta   90.00
_cell.angle_gamma   90.00
#
_symmetry.space_group_name_H-M   'P 1'
#
loop_
_entity.id
_entity.type
_entity.pdbx_description
1 polymer ?
#
loop_
_entity_poly.entity_id
_entity_poly.type
_entity_poly.pdbx_seq_one_letter_code
_entity_poly.pdbx_strand_id
1 'polypeptide(L)'
;MIAGREEIWLRHFFGQWSYDPRMLTDDEIAVYIRAYSQPGAVRGASDDYRAGSVDVAQDEQDADELIGCPTLALWGADFDAVGQQFDVPDVWRGMAHTVRGVSIPRCGHLPHEE
;
A
#
# COMPACT_ATOMS: atom_id res chain seq x y z
N MET A 1 16.30 3.85 11.96
CA MET A 1 17.36 4.64 11.27
C MET A 1 16.76 5.33 10.03
N ILE A 2 15.68 6.11 10.22
CA ILE A 2 14.89 6.79 9.16
C ILE A 2 14.68 8.27 9.51
N ALA A 3 14.42 8.58 10.79
CA ALA A 3 14.26 9.95 11.26
C ALA A 3 15.42 10.87 10.83
N GLY A 4 15.10 12.02 10.24
CA GLY A 4 16.06 12.96 9.64
C GLY A 4 16.55 12.58 8.24
N ARG A 5 16.00 11.52 7.63
CA ARG A 5 16.30 11.04 6.27
C ARG A 5 15.02 10.71 5.48
N GLU A 6 13.92 11.35 5.84
CA GLU A 6 12.58 11.11 5.31
C GLU A 6 12.54 11.27 3.79
N GLU A 7 13.21 12.28 3.23
CA GLU A 7 13.25 12.50 1.78
C GLU A 7 13.94 11.34 1.04
N ILE A 8 15.12 10.92 1.49
CA ILE A 8 15.85 9.81 0.86
C ILE A 8 15.00 8.54 0.90
N TRP A 9 14.39 8.30 2.06
CA TRP A 9 13.50 7.17 2.30
C TRP A 9 12.29 7.21 1.36
N LEU A 10 11.51 8.30 1.34
CA LEU A 10 10.32 8.41 0.51
C LEU A 10 10.64 8.36 -0.99
N ARG A 11 11.67 9.07 -1.46
CA ARG A 11 12.08 9.02 -2.87
C ARG A 11 12.47 7.61 -3.30
N HIS A 12 13.13 6.85 -2.42
CA HIS A 12 13.44 5.46 -2.69
C HIS A 12 12.17 4.61 -2.81
N PHE A 13 11.24 4.71 -1.85
CA PHE A 13 10.00 3.94 -1.85
C PHE A 13 9.09 4.27 -3.03
N PHE A 14 8.77 5.54 -3.26
CA PHE A 14 7.98 5.99 -4.40
C PHE A 14 8.63 5.59 -5.74
N GLY A 15 9.96 5.67 -5.85
CA GLY A 15 10.67 5.26 -7.05
C GLY A 15 10.68 3.74 -7.28
N GLN A 16 10.77 2.92 -6.24
CA GLN A 16 10.78 1.45 -6.37
C GLN A 16 9.40 0.85 -6.54
N TRP A 17 8.37 1.49 -5.96
CA TRP A 17 7.03 0.95 -5.93
C TRP A 17 6.13 1.49 -7.05
N SER A 18 6.56 2.46 -7.84
CA SER A 18 5.82 2.95 -9.01
C SER A 18 6.28 2.30 -10.31
N TYR A 19 5.37 2.22 -11.29
CA TYR A 19 5.72 1.81 -12.64
C TYR A 19 6.58 2.87 -13.33
N ASP A 20 6.26 4.17 -13.19
CA ASP A 20 7.18 5.26 -13.54
C ASP A 20 7.90 5.77 -12.28
N PRO A 21 9.21 5.51 -12.11
CA PRO A 21 9.97 5.94 -10.94
C PRO A 21 10.12 7.47 -10.83
N ARG A 22 9.67 8.23 -11.84
CA ARG A 22 9.70 9.69 -11.89
C ARG A 22 8.30 10.30 -11.96
N MET A 23 7.26 9.55 -11.57
CA MET A 23 5.87 10.02 -11.66
C MET A 23 5.61 11.31 -10.87
N LEU A 24 6.25 11.46 -9.70
CA LEU A 24 6.07 12.64 -8.84
C LEU A 24 7.10 13.70 -9.17
N THR A 25 6.63 14.94 -9.32
CA THR A 25 7.46 16.14 -9.31
C THR A 25 8.03 16.41 -7.92
N ASP A 26 9.02 17.31 -7.83
CA ASP A 26 9.61 17.70 -6.55
C ASP A 26 8.60 18.38 -5.62
N ASP A 27 7.63 19.13 -6.17
CA ASP A 27 6.60 19.80 -5.38
C ASP A 27 5.57 18.80 -4.81
N GLU A 28 5.22 17.77 -5.58
CA GLU A 28 4.29 16.72 -5.14
C GLU A 28 4.92 15.87 -4.04
N ILE A 29 6.16 15.39 -4.23
CA ILE A 29 6.82 14.59 -3.19
C ILE A 29 7.14 15.41 -1.93
N ALA A 30 7.35 16.73 -2.04
CA ALA A 30 7.54 17.61 -0.89
C ALA A 30 6.34 17.61 0.07
N VAL A 31 5.12 17.32 -0.40
CA VAL A 31 3.93 17.18 0.46
C VAL A 31 4.10 15.98 1.41
N TYR A 32 4.50 14.83 0.87
CA TYR A 32 4.75 13.62 1.64
C TYR A 32 5.95 13.79 2.59
N ILE A 33 7.03 14.41 2.12
CA ILE A 33 8.23 14.69 2.94
C ILE A 33 7.87 15.56 4.14
N ARG A 34 7.08 16.62 3.93
CA ARG A 34 6.63 17.50 5.02
C ARG A 34 5.80 16.76 6.06
N ALA A 35 4.92 15.85 5.62
CA ALA A 35 4.09 15.05 6.51
C ALA A 35 4.94 14.08 7.35
N TYR A 36 5.86 13.35 6.72
CA TYR A 36 6.73 12.41 7.43
C TYR A 36 7.81 13.09 8.29
N SER A 37 8.15 14.35 8.01
CA SER A 37 9.03 15.16 8.84
C SER A 37 8.38 15.67 10.14
N GLN A 38 7.06 15.50 10.31
CA GLN A 38 6.40 15.93 11.54
C GLN A 38 6.86 15.09 12.74
N PRO A 39 6.94 15.68 13.95
CA PRO A 39 7.35 14.95 15.14
C PRO A 39 6.53 13.69 15.37
N GLY A 40 7.20 12.53 15.31
CA GLY A 40 6.59 11.23 15.55
C GLY A 40 5.98 10.54 14.32
N ALA A 41 5.95 11.15 13.14
CA ALA A 41 5.36 10.52 11.95
C ALA A 41 6.12 9.24 11.53
N VAL A 42 7.47 9.29 11.46
CA VAL A 42 8.30 8.10 11.21
C VAL A 42 8.12 7.01 12.29
N ARG A 43 7.94 7.42 13.55
CA ARG A 43 7.65 6.48 14.63
C ARG A 43 6.29 5.83 14.40
N GLY A 44 5.25 6.62 14.13
CA GLY A 44 3.90 6.11 13.83
C GLY A 44 3.89 5.11 12.69
N ALA A 45 4.55 5.43 11.56
CA ALA A 45 4.66 4.48 10.45
C ALA A 45 5.44 3.21 10.84
N SER A 46 6.51 3.32 11.63
CA SER A 46 7.23 2.14 12.11
C SER A 46 6.43 1.32 13.12
N ASP A 47 5.57 1.98 13.90
CA ASP A 47 4.72 1.36 14.92
C ASP A 47 3.59 0.56 14.25
N ASP A 48 3.05 1.03 13.13
CA ASP A 48 2.12 0.31 12.25
C ASP A 48 2.70 -1.05 11.82
N TYR A 49 3.90 -1.05 11.22
CA TYR A 49 4.59 -2.31 10.89
C TYR A 49 4.89 -3.19 12.11
N ARG A 50 5.06 -2.62 13.31
CA ARG A 50 5.26 -3.41 14.54
C ARG A 50 3.96 -4.04 15.02
N ALA A 51 2.82 -3.43 14.73
CA ALA A 51 1.51 -3.94 15.10
C ALA A 51 1.10 -5.17 14.29
N GLY A 52 1.74 -5.47 13.15
CA GLY A 52 1.30 -6.55 12.25
C GLY A 52 1.05 -7.92 12.90
N SER A 53 1.82 -8.34 13.91
CA SER A 53 1.51 -9.60 14.62
C SER A 53 0.25 -9.55 15.50
N VAL A 54 -0.08 -8.35 16.01
CA VAL A 54 -1.32 -8.09 16.74
C VAL A 54 -2.48 -8.02 15.76
N ASP A 55 -2.31 -7.35 14.61
CA ASP A 55 -3.34 -7.23 13.58
C ASP A 55 -3.72 -8.61 13.04
N VAL A 56 -2.74 -9.45 12.70
CA VAL A 56 -2.98 -10.84 12.28
C VAL A 56 -3.74 -11.64 13.35
N ALA A 57 -3.38 -11.48 14.62
CA ALA A 57 -4.08 -12.15 15.72
C ALA A 57 -5.51 -11.62 15.94
N GLN A 58 -5.82 -10.41 15.47
CA GLN A 58 -7.17 -9.86 15.46
C GLN A 58 -7.95 -10.41 14.27
N ASP A 59 -7.36 -10.39 13.06
CA ASP A 59 -7.96 -10.96 11.85
C ASP A 59 -8.30 -12.45 12.01
N GLU A 60 -7.53 -13.21 12.78
CA GLU A 60 -7.81 -14.63 13.07
C GLU A 60 -9.05 -14.82 13.97
N GLN A 61 -9.47 -13.81 14.75
CA GLN A 61 -10.62 -13.92 15.65
C GLN A 61 -11.96 -13.85 14.90
N ASP A 62 -11.99 -13.13 13.80
CA ASP A 62 -13.16 -12.91 12.95
C ASP A 62 -12.92 -13.34 11.50
N ALA A 63 -11.98 -14.27 11.27
CA ALA A 63 -11.64 -14.76 9.93
C ALA A 63 -12.83 -15.33 9.12
N ASP A 64 -13.88 -15.81 9.81
CA ASP A 64 -15.10 -16.30 9.17
C ASP A 64 -16.14 -15.18 8.91
N GLU A 65 -15.92 -13.95 9.39
CA GLU A 65 -16.78 -12.79 9.18
C GLU A 65 -16.43 -12.05 7.88
N LEU A 66 -17.09 -12.41 6.80
CA LEU A 66 -16.85 -11.80 5.48
C LEU A 66 -17.45 -10.40 5.36
N ILE A 67 -16.75 -9.54 4.60
CA ILE A 67 -17.24 -8.20 4.23
C ILE A 67 -18.55 -8.33 3.43
N GLY A 68 -19.61 -7.72 3.97
CA GLY A 68 -20.98 -7.86 3.44
C GLY A 68 -21.36 -6.95 2.28
N CYS A 69 -20.61 -5.86 2.04
CA CYS A 69 -20.90 -4.91 0.97
C CYS A 69 -20.12 -5.23 -0.32
N PRO A 70 -20.57 -4.70 -1.48
CA PRO A 70 -19.79 -4.80 -2.72
C PRO A 70 -18.39 -4.23 -2.55
N THR A 71 -17.37 -5.06 -2.80
CA THR A 71 -15.96 -4.72 -2.59
C THR A 71 -15.23 -4.62 -3.93
N LEU A 72 -14.47 -3.55 -4.14
CA LEU A 72 -13.62 -3.33 -5.32
C LEU A 72 -12.15 -3.42 -4.91
N ALA A 73 -11.42 -4.36 -5.49
CA ALA A 73 -9.96 -4.45 -5.37
C ALA A 73 -9.29 -3.85 -6.62
N LEU A 74 -8.42 -2.86 -6.41
CA LEU A 74 -7.62 -2.20 -7.45
C LEU A 74 -6.13 -2.45 -7.20
N TRP A 75 -5.37 -2.77 -8.26
CA TRP A 75 -3.93 -2.96 -8.15
C TRP A 75 -3.22 -2.68 -9.48
N GLY A 76 -1.91 -2.46 -9.45
CA GLY A 76 -1.07 -2.37 -10.65
C GLY A 76 -0.94 -3.73 -11.35
N ALA A 77 -1.24 -3.78 -12.65
CA ALA A 77 -1.16 -5.00 -13.45
C ALA A 77 0.29 -5.44 -13.63
N ASP A 78 0.56 -6.74 -13.43
CA ASP A 78 1.87 -7.36 -13.64
C ASP A 78 3.04 -6.65 -12.93
N PHE A 79 2.77 -5.98 -11.80
CA PHE A 79 3.76 -5.20 -11.06
C PHE A 79 4.22 -5.92 -9.78
N ASP A 80 5.50 -6.32 -9.80
CA ASP A 80 6.27 -6.84 -8.68
C ASP A 80 5.49 -7.87 -7.83
N ALA A 81 5.52 -7.77 -6.50
CA ALA A 81 4.90 -8.76 -5.63
C ALA A 81 3.38 -8.94 -5.87
N VAL A 82 2.58 -7.87 -5.82
CA VAL A 82 1.11 -8.00 -5.85
C VAL A 82 0.61 -8.44 -7.22
N GLY A 83 1.03 -7.75 -8.28
CA GLY A 83 0.51 -7.99 -9.62
C GLY A 83 1.04 -9.26 -10.30
N GLN A 84 2.19 -9.79 -9.86
CA GLN A 84 2.80 -10.98 -10.46
C GLN A 84 2.68 -12.25 -9.61
N GLN A 85 2.55 -12.13 -8.28
CA GLN A 85 2.60 -13.30 -7.39
C GLN A 85 1.22 -13.73 -6.87
N PHE A 86 0.19 -12.89 -7.00
CA PHE A 86 -1.14 -13.17 -6.45
C PHE A 86 -2.24 -13.06 -7.51
N ASP A 87 -3.21 -13.98 -7.46
CA ASP A 87 -4.55 -13.73 -7.99
C ASP A 87 -5.28 -12.84 -6.99
N VAL A 88 -5.13 -11.53 -7.13
CA VAL A 88 -5.69 -10.53 -6.20
C VAL A 88 -7.20 -10.72 -6.01
N PRO A 89 -8.03 -10.89 -7.06
CA PRO A 89 -9.45 -11.21 -6.88
C PRO A 89 -9.69 -12.45 -6.03
N ASP A 90 -8.91 -13.52 -6.20
CA ASP A 90 -9.09 -14.75 -5.44
C ASP A 90 -8.76 -14.59 -3.95
N VAL A 91 -7.68 -13.88 -3.63
CA VAL A 91 -7.35 -13.51 -2.25
C VAL A 91 -8.52 -12.79 -1.58
N TRP A 92 -9.08 -11.78 -2.25
CA TRP A 92 -10.18 -10.99 -1.70
C TRP A 92 -11.51 -11.76 -1.60
N ARG A 93 -11.73 -12.80 -2.43
CA ARG A 93 -12.91 -13.69 -2.29
C ARG A 93 -12.88 -14.48 -0.97
N GLY A 94 -11.70 -14.66 -0.37
CA GLY A 94 -11.56 -15.21 0.97
C GLY A 94 -12.02 -14.26 2.08
N MET A 95 -12.23 -12.97 1.80
CA MET A 95 -12.51 -11.93 2.80
C MET A 95 -13.83 -11.18 2.56
N ALA A 96 -14.49 -11.35 1.42
CA ALA A 96 -15.69 -10.61 1.04
C ALA A 96 -16.67 -11.43 0.20
N HIS A 97 -17.98 -11.20 0.39
CA HIS A 97 -19.00 -11.93 -0.35
C HIS A 97 -19.09 -11.57 -1.84
N THR A 98 -18.84 -10.30 -2.19
CA THR A 98 -18.96 -9.81 -3.56
C THR A 98 -17.75 -8.97 -3.91
N VAL A 99 -16.87 -9.52 -4.74
CA VAL A 99 -15.61 -8.89 -5.14
C VAL A 99 -15.61 -8.60 -6.64
N ARG A 100 -15.28 -7.35 -6.99
CA ARG A 100 -14.83 -6.98 -8.33
C ARG A 100 -13.35 -6.66 -8.25
N GLY A 101 -12.54 -7.32 -9.07
CA GLY A 101 -11.13 -6.98 -9.24
C GLY A 101 -10.89 -6.19 -10.53
N VAL A 102 -10.04 -5.18 -10.47
CA VAL A 102 -9.58 -4.43 -11.64
C VAL A 102 -8.07 -4.19 -11.50
N SER A 103 -7.29 -4.75 -12.41
CA SER A 103 -5.88 -4.39 -12.57
C SER A 103 -5.73 -3.16 -13.46
N ILE A 104 -4.77 -2.29 -13.15
CA ILE A 104 -4.49 -1.07 -13.89
C ILE A 104 -3.18 -1.27 -14.68
N PRO A 105 -3.23 -1.19 -16.02
CA PRO A 105 -2.03 -1.40 -16.84
C PRO A 105 -1.03 -0.27 -16.66
N ARG A 106 0.26 -0.62 -16.60
CA ARG A 106 1.38 0.35 -16.43
C ARG A 106 1.25 1.19 -15.15
N CYS A 107 0.85 0.54 -14.07
CA CYS A 107 0.71 1.13 -12.74
C CYS A 107 1.48 0.27 -11.74
N GLY A 108 2.14 0.90 -10.78
CA GLY A 108 2.76 0.22 -9.66
C GLY A 108 1.81 0.08 -8.47
N HIS A 109 2.35 0.34 -7.28
CA HIS A 109 1.68 0.31 -6.00
C HIS A 109 0.74 1.50 -5.77
N LEU A 110 0.84 2.56 -6.58
CA LEU A 110 0.16 3.83 -6.34
C LEU A 110 -0.88 4.18 -7.42
N PRO A 111 -1.96 3.38 -7.60
CA PRO A 111 -3.06 3.64 -8.54
C PRO A 111 -3.69 5.03 -8.58
N HIS A 112 -3.55 5.82 -7.51
CA HIS A 112 -4.14 7.14 -7.41
C HIS A 112 -3.23 8.25 -7.96
N GLU A 113 -1.94 7.94 -8.14
CA GLU A 113 -0.93 8.83 -8.72
C GLU A 113 -0.52 8.39 -10.15
N GLU A 114 -0.90 7.17 -10.58
CA GLU A 114 -0.54 6.53 -11.88
C GLU A 114 -1.75 6.17 -12.74
#